data_AF-A0A2E6VDW2-F1
#
_entry.id   AF-A0A2E6VDW2-F1
#
_cell.length_a   1.000
_cell.length_b   1.000
_cell.length_c   1.000
_cell.angle_alpha   90.00
_cell.angle_beta   90.00
_cell.angle_gamma   90.00
#
_symmetry.space_group_name_H-M   'P 1'
#
loop_
_entity.id
_entity.type
_entity.pdbx_description
1 polymer ?
#
loop_
_entity_poly.entity_id
_entity_poly.type
_entity_poly.pdbx_seq_one_letter_code
_entity_poly.pdbx_strand_id
1 'polypeptide(L)'
;MDKIRETFLKKYGVWEYVLFLVGIAILGRVVYSIIIADFKTMTWDEIGIIILFLSLGVLAVAKPLAIADYARKKVGLETKDKSKNERIND
;
A
#
# COMPACT_ATOMS: atom_id res chain seq x y z
N MET A 1 21.63 15.91 -1.74
CA MET A 1 20.61 14.94 -1.30
C MET A 1 19.18 15.43 -1.60
N ASP A 2 18.97 16.73 -1.84
CA ASP A 2 17.64 17.31 -2.05
C ASP A 2 16.95 16.93 -3.36
N LYS A 3 17.71 16.77 -4.46
CA LYS A 3 17.13 16.36 -5.75
C LYS A 3 16.55 14.94 -5.75
N ILE A 4 17.12 14.03 -4.96
CA ILE A 4 16.62 12.65 -4.83
C ILE A 4 15.30 12.67 -4.06
N ARG A 5 15.26 13.42 -2.94
CA ARG A 5 14.03 13.59 -2.15
C ARG A 5 12.88 14.19 -2.98
N GLU A 6 13.13 15.24 -3.75
CA GLU A 6 12.10 15.84 -4.62
C GLU A 6 11.59 14.88 -5.69
N THR A 7 12.46 14.04 -6.26
CA THR A 7 12.05 13.09 -7.32
C THR A 7 11.18 11.97 -6.76
N PHE A 8 11.49 11.48 -5.56
CA PHE A 8 10.68 10.46 -4.89
C PHE A 8 9.33 11.03 -4.43
N LEU A 9 9.32 12.21 -3.81
CA LEU A 9 8.10 12.91 -3.37
C LEU A 9 7.19 13.36 -4.53
N LYS A 10 7.74 13.61 -5.72
CA LYS A 10 6.93 13.92 -6.92
C LYS A 10 6.40 12.68 -7.63
N LYS A 11 7.06 11.52 -7.48
CA LYS A 11 6.68 10.27 -8.16
C LYS A 11 5.59 9.50 -7.43
N TYR A 12 5.51 9.66 -6.11
CA TYR A 12 4.51 9.01 -5.27
C TYR A 12 3.75 10.03 -4.41
N GLY A 13 2.42 9.93 -4.39
CA GLY A 13 1.59 10.80 -3.57
C GLY A 13 1.79 10.54 -2.07
N VAL A 14 1.52 11.55 -1.23
CA VAL A 14 1.62 11.44 0.25
C VAL A 14 0.87 10.20 0.78
N TRP A 15 -0.30 9.88 0.19
CA TRP A 15 -1.10 8.71 0.55
C TRP A 15 -0.42 7.36 0.25
N GLU A 16 0.44 7.28 -0.75
CA GLU A 16 1.17 6.04 -1.08
C GLU A 16 2.27 5.78 -0.05
N TYR A 17 2.95 6.83 0.42
CA TYR A 17 3.88 6.72 1.54
C TYR A 17 3.18 6.30 2.84
N VAL A 18 2.00 6.86 3.11
CA VAL A 18 1.18 6.47 4.26
C VAL A 18 0.78 5.00 4.15
N LEU A 19 0.26 4.55 3.01
CA LEU A 19 -0.12 3.15 2.78
C LEU A 19 1.07 2.20 2.90
N PHE A 20 2.23 2.59 2.36
CA PHE A 20 3.45 1.80 2.46
C PHE A 20 3.92 1.65 3.91
N LEU A 21 3.96 2.73 4.68
CA LEU A 21 4.31 2.69 6.10
C LEU A 21 3.33 1.86 6.92
N VAL A 22 2.03 1.97 6.63
CA VAL A 22 0.99 1.13 7.26
C VAL A 22 1.19 -0.34 6.91
N GLY A 23 1.48 -0.66 5.65
CA GLY A 23 1.79 -2.02 5.20
C GLY A 23 3.00 -2.60 5.94
N ILE A 24 4.08 -1.83 6.08
CA ILE A 24 5.26 -2.24 6.86
C ILE A 24 4.92 -2.45 8.33
N ALA A 25 4.14 -1.56 8.95
CA ALA A 25 3.75 -1.70 10.35
C ALA A 25 2.91 -2.96 10.60
N ILE A 26 1.98 -3.28 9.70
CA ILE A 26 1.17 -4.50 9.74
C ILE A 26 2.08 -5.73 9.58
N LEU A 27 2.94 -5.74 8.57
CA LEU A 27 3.87 -6.86 8.34
C LEU A 27 4.81 -7.06 9.53
N GLY A 28 5.38 -5.99 10.10
CA GLY A 28 6.24 -6.06 11.26
C GLY A 28 5.52 -6.67 12.47
N ARG A 29 4.26 -6.29 12.71
CA ARG A 29 3.45 -6.86 13.80
C ARG A 29 3.11 -8.33 13.56
N VAL A 30 2.77 -8.72 12.33
CA VAL A 30 2.46 -10.11 11.97
C VAL A 30 3.72 -10.97 12.09
N VAL A 31 4.85 -10.52 11.55
CA VAL A 31 6.13 -11.24 11.66
C VAL A 31 6.55 -11.38 13.12
N TYR A 32 6.43 -10.33 13.93
CA TYR A 32 6.69 -10.42 15.36
C TYR A 32 5.78 -11.46 16.03
N SER A 33 4.48 -11.44 15.71
CA SER A 33 3.51 -12.42 16.22
C SER A 33 3.86 -13.85 15.83
N ILE A 34 4.36 -14.09 14.61
CA ILE A 34 4.83 -15.39 14.13
C ILE A 34 6.08 -15.83 14.90
N ILE A 35 7.02 -14.92 15.16
CA ILE A 35 8.28 -15.24 15.86
C ILE A 35 8.02 -15.65 17.32
N ILE A 36 7.05 -15.02 17.98
CA ILE A 36 6.72 -15.32 19.39
C ILE A 36 5.63 -16.38 19.54
N ALA A 37 4.97 -16.80 18.46
CA ALA A 37 3.86 -17.72 18.52
C ALA A 37 4.30 -19.16 18.79
N ASP A 38 3.57 -19.84 19.68
CA ASP A 38 3.67 -21.28 19.84
C ASP A 38 2.66 -21.99 18.91
N PHE A 39 3.14 -22.35 17.72
CA PHE A 39 2.36 -22.97 16.66
C PHE A 39 1.69 -24.30 17.06
N LYS A 40 2.10 -24.94 18.16
CA LYS A 40 1.45 -26.18 18.64
C LYS A 40 0.09 -25.95 19.30
N THR A 41 -0.15 -24.73 19.79
CA THR A 41 -1.39 -24.37 20.50
C THR A 41 -2.36 -23.57 19.65
N MET A 42 -1.94 -23.21 18.44
CA MET A 42 -2.66 -22.29 17.58
C MET A 42 -3.78 -23.00 16.83
N THR A 43 -4.96 -22.39 16.83
CA THR A 43 -6.13 -22.87 16.10
C THR A 43 -6.01 -22.56 14.60
N TRP A 44 -6.74 -23.32 13.77
CA TRP A 44 -6.78 -23.07 12.33
C TRP A 44 -7.29 -21.66 11.97
N ASP A 45 -8.18 -21.10 12.77
CA ASP A 45 -8.71 -19.75 12.58
C ASP A 45 -7.63 -18.69 12.79
N GLU A 46 -6.80 -18.82 13.84
CA GLU A 46 -5.68 -17.92 14.12
C GLU A 46 -4.63 -17.95 13.00
N ILE A 47 -4.32 -19.15 12.50
CA ILE A 47 -3.43 -19.33 11.35
C ILE A 47 -4.00 -18.64 10.10
N GLY A 48 -5.31 -18.81 9.84
CA GLY A 48 -6.00 -18.15 8.74
C GLY A 48 -5.94 -16.64 8.82
N ILE A 49 -6.13 -16.06 10.01
CA ILE A 49 -6.02 -14.63 10.26
C ILE A 49 -4.59 -14.14 9.99
N ILE A 50 -3.57 -14.85 10.47
CA ILE A 50 -2.16 -14.50 10.24
C ILE A 50 -1.85 -14.45 8.74
N ILE A 51 -2.25 -15.47 7.99
CA ILE A 51 -2.03 -15.55 6.54
C ILE A 51 -2.77 -14.42 5.81
N LEU A 52 -3.99 -14.09 6.23
CA LEU A 52 -4.76 -12.99 5.66
C LEU A 52 -4.05 -11.65 5.86
N PHE A 53 -3.64 -11.34 7.09
CA PHE A 53 -2.96 -10.07 7.39
C PHE A 53 -1.58 -9.98 6.74
N LEU A 54 -0.85 -11.10 6.65
CA LEU A 54 0.41 -11.17 5.91
C LEU A 54 0.19 -10.85 4.43
N SER A 55 -0.82 -11.47 3.82
CA SER A 55 -1.18 -11.27 2.42
C SER A 55 -1.58 -9.82 2.14
N LEU A 56 -2.40 -9.22 3.00
CA LEU A 56 -2.82 -7.82 2.92
C LEU A 56 -1.64 -6.85 3.10
N GLY A 57 -0.74 -7.13 4.05
CA GLY A 57 0.47 -6.35 4.27
C GLY A 57 1.42 -6.39 3.07
N VAL A 58 1.63 -7.57 2.48
CA VAL A 58 2.44 -7.73 1.26
C VAL A 58 1.82 -6.96 0.10
N LEU A 59 0.49 -7.03 -0.07
CA LEU A 59 -0.20 -6.31 -1.14
C LEU A 59 -0.10 -4.79 -0.97
N ALA A 60 -0.20 -4.30 0.26
CA ALA A 60 -0.04 -2.90 0.63
C ALA A 60 1.37 -2.36 0.34
N VAL A 61 2.40 -3.17 0.57
CA VAL A 61 3.80 -2.80 0.31
C VAL A 61 4.16 -2.94 -1.17
N ALA A 62 3.71 -4.01 -1.83
CA ALA A 62 4.09 -4.33 -3.21
C ALA A 62 3.38 -3.46 -4.25
N LYS A 63 2.11 -3.09 -4.01
CA LYS A 63 1.31 -2.31 -4.96
C LYS A 63 0.49 -1.18 -4.29
N PRO A 64 1.15 -0.24 -3.58
CA PRO A 64 0.46 0.88 -2.93
C PRO A 64 -0.30 1.76 -3.94
N LEU A 65 0.25 1.94 -5.16
CA LEU A 65 -0.40 2.69 -6.25
C LEU A 65 -1.74 2.07 -6.67
N ALA A 66 -1.80 0.74 -6.85
CA ALA A 66 -3.02 0.08 -7.28
C ALA A 66 -4.13 0.19 -6.22
N ILE A 67 -3.76 0.16 -4.93
CA ILE A 67 -4.70 0.34 -3.82
C ILE A 67 -5.18 1.80 -3.76
N ALA A 68 -4.27 2.76 -3.90
CA ALA A 68 -4.60 4.18 -3.91
C ALA A 68 -5.51 4.52 -5.11
N ASP A 69 -5.25 3.97 -6.29
CA ASP A 69 -6.06 4.18 -7.49
C ASP A 69 -7.44 3.50 -7.37
N TYR A 70 -7.50 2.28 -6.82
CA TYR A 70 -8.77 1.62 -6.52
C TYR A 70 -9.60 2.42 -5.51
N ALA A 71 -8.96 2.92 -4.44
CA ALA A 71 -9.60 3.77 -3.44
C ALA A 71 -10.12 5.06 -4.08
N ARG A 72 -9.29 5.80 -4.83
CA ARG A 72 -9.67 7.03 -5.56
C ARG A 72 -10.85 6.80 -6.48
N LYS A 73 -10.84 5.71 -7.27
CA LYS A 73 -11.94 5.32 -8.16
C LYS A 73 -13.23 5.05 -7.40
N LYS A 74 -13.15 4.44 -6.21
CA LYS A 74 -14.31 4.15 -5.36
C LYS A 74 -14.92 5.40 -4.70
N VAL A 75 -14.12 6.41 -4.39
CA VAL A 75 -14.61 7.71 -3.86
C VAL A 75 -15.03 8.70 -4.95
N GLY A 76 -15.01 8.31 -6.23
CA GLY A 76 -15.40 9.18 -7.34
C GLY A 76 -14.38 10.29 -7.65
N LEU A 77 -13.17 10.18 -7.10
CA LEU A 77 -12.06 11.04 -7.47
C LEU A 77 -11.38 10.41 -8.69
N GLU A 78 -11.98 10.62 -9.87
CA GLU A 78 -11.30 10.30 -11.13
C GLU A 78 -9.99 11.07 -11.19
N THR A 79 -8.90 10.35 -11.44
CA THR A 79 -7.62 10.97 -11.75
C THR A 79 -7.86 11.92 -12.92
N LYS A 80 -7.73 13.22 -12.67
CA LYS A 80 -7.74 14.27 -13.70
C LYS A 80 -6.49 14.07 -14.57
N ASP A 81 -6.48 13.05 -15.41
CA ASP A 81 -5.42 12.86 -16.39
C ASP A 81 -5.86 13.50 -17.71
N LYS A 82 -5.19 14.62 -18.02
CA LYS A 82 -4.69 14.94 -19.36
C LYS A 82 -5.60 14.64 -20.56
N SER A 83 -6.61 15.48 -20.78
CA SER A 83 -7.23 15.61 -22.12
C SER A 83 -7.45 17.07 -22.55
N LYS A 84 -6.94 18.06 -21.80
CA LYS A 84 -7.10 19.49 -22.12
C LYS A 84 -5.85 20.17 -22.69
N ASN A 85 -4.83 19.42 -23.10
CA ASN A 85 -3.60 20.00 -23.67
C ASN A 85 -3.27 19.56 -25.11
N GLU A 86 -4.15 18.79 -25.77
CA GLU A 86 -4.00 18.39 -27.18
C GLU A 86 -4.98 19.09 -28.14
N ARG A 87 -5.70 20.13 -27.69
CA ARG A 87 -6.59 20.94 -28.58
C ARG A 87 -6.15 22.38 -28.77
N ILE A 88 -4.88 22.68 -28.53
CA ILE A 88 -4.34 24.03 -28.76
C ILE A 88 -3.22 24.02 -29.83
N ASN A 89 -2.67 22.85 -30.18
CA ASN A 89 -1.59 22.74 -31.17
C ASN A 89 -1.84 21.61 -32.19
N ASP A 90 -3.01 21.58 -32.83
CA ASP A 90 -3.19 21.02 -34.18
C ASP A 90 -4.46 21.60 -34.83
#